data_AF-A0AAN6MFM0-F1
#
_entry.id   AF-A0AAN6MFM0-F1
#
_cell.length_a   1.000
_cell.length_b   1.000
_cell.length_c   1.000
_cell.angle_alpha   90.00
_cell.angle_beta   90.00
_cell.angle_gamma   90.00
#
_symmetry.space_group_name_H-M   'P 1'
#
loop_
_entity.id
_entity.type
_entity.pdbx_description
1 polymer ?
#
loop_
_entity_poly.entity_id
_entity_poly.type
_entity_poly.pdbx_seq_one_letter_code
_entity_poly.pdbx_strand_id
1 'polypeptide(L)'
;MTMTDEELDREWKPSGRRPQSTIAQMFSQELMDIFRIENSVTDLDEKVDKRKQQINTQASELEALEARIREMERRLKGQNSPDNPTAQGHAQASSKYAGSRPGTARQPGQPAVPGALPPTPAGSEDGDREREA
;
A
#
# COMPACT_ATOMS: atom_id res chain seq x y z
N MET A 1 -55.85 28.01 -32.49
CA MET A 1 -55.50 27.86 -31.06
C MET A 1 -53.99 27.98 -30.97
N THR A 2 -53.49 28.98 -30.23
CA THR A 2 -52.07 29.08 -29.89
C THR A 2 -51.85 28.19 -28.66
N MET A 3 -51.06 27.12 -28.82
CA MET A 3 -50.64 26.31 -27.67
C MET A 3 -49.90 27.20 -26.67
N THR A 4 -50.14 26.99 -25.39
CA THR A 4 -49.41 27.68 -24.32
C THR A 4 -48.00 27.09 -24.19
N ASP A 5 -47.05 27.91 -23.76
CA ASP A 5 -45.65 27.51 -23.56
C ASP A 5 -45.54 26.27 -22.65
N GLU A 6 -46.37 26.22 -21.60
CA GLU A 6 -46.47 25.06 -20.70
C GLU A 6 -46.95 23.77 -21.37
N GLU A 7 -47.77 23.86 -22.42
CA GLU A 7 -48.22 22.69 -23.20
C GLU A 7 -47.12 22.21 -24.14
N LEU A 8 -46.36 23.15 -24.75
CA LEU A 8 -45.20 22.85 -25.58
C LEU A 8 -44.11 22.09 -24.81
N ASP A 9 -43.83 22.53 -23.58
CA ASP A 9 -42.82 21.90 -22.72
C ASP A 9 -43.21 20.48 -22.29
N ARG A 10 -44.50 20.24 -22.01
CA ARG A 10 -44.99 18.92 -21.60
C ARG A 10 -44.96 17.91 -22.74
N GLU A 11 -45.15 18.36 -23.98
CA GLU A 11 -45.15 17.51 -25.17
C GLU A 11 -43.75 17.31 -25.77
N TRP A 12 -42.74 18.01 -25.25
CA TRP A 12 -41.37 17.87 -25.70
C TRP A 12 -40.84 16.46 -25.44
N LYS A 13 -40.65 15.69 -26.51
CA LYS A 13 -39.96 14.40 -26.50
C LYS A 13 -38.59 14.60 -27.14
N PRO A 14 -37.49 14.18 -26.50
CA PRO A 14 -36.18 14.24 -27.11
C PRO A 14 -36.18 13.40 -28.39
N SER A 15 -36.24 14.08 -29.54
CA SER A 15 -36.06 13.40 -30.82
C SER A 15 -34.61 12.93 -30.85
N GLY A 16 -34.35 11.63 -31.04
CA GLY A 16 -32.98 11.07 -31.13
C GLY A 16 -32.16 11.58 -32.33
N ARG A 17 -32.51 12.74 -32.88
CA ARG A 17 -31.78 13.44 -33.93
C ARG A 17 -30.77 14.38 -33.28
N ARG A 18 -29.54 14.38 -33.81
CA ARG A 18 -28.51 15.33 -33.39
C ARG A 18 -29.02 16.77 -33.62
N PRO A 19 -28.86 17.67 -32.63
CA PRO A 19 -29.23 19.07 -32.80
C PRO A 19 -28.52 19.64 -34.03
N GLN A 20 -29.24 20.40 -34.86
CA GLN A 20 -28.69 20.96 -36.10
C GLN A 20 -27.91 22.26 -35.88
N SER A 21 -28.19 22.99 -34.80
CA SER A 21 -27.50 24.23 -34.50
C SER A 21 -26.14 23.97 -33.85
N THR A 22 -25.10 24.66 -34.35
CA THR A 22 -23.73 24.54 -33.85
C THR A 22 -23.62 24.87 -32.37
N ILE A 23 -24.32 25.92 -31.90
CA ILE A 23 -24.31 26.32 -30.48
C ILE A 23 -24.94 25.23 -29.60
N ALA A 24 -26.04 24.62 -30.02
CA ALA A 24 -26.66 23.54 -29.24
C ALA A 24 -25.83 22.26 -29.27
N GLN A 25 -25.11 21.99 -30.37
CA GLN A 25 -24.14 20.90 -30.41
C GLN A 25 -23.01 21.12 -29.39
N MET A 26 -22.41 22.31 -29.36
CA MET A 26 -21.35 22.65 -28.39
C MET A 26 -21.86 22.62 -26.95
N PHE A 27 -23.04 23.20 -26.70
CA PHE A 27 -23.67 23.16 -25.39
C PHE A 27 -24.01 21.74 -24.94
N SER A 28 -24.54 20.90 -25.84
CA SER A 28 -24.79 19.49 -25.53
C SER A 28 -23.51 18.72 -25.23
N GLN A 29 -22.42 19.00 -25.95
CA GLN A 29 -21.10 18.40 -25.68
C GLN A 29 -20.56 18.81 -24.31
N GLU A 30 -20.70 20.09 -23.97
CA GLU A 30 -20.31 20.60 -22.65
C GLU A 30 -21.14 19.97 -21.53
N LEU A 31 -22.45 19.79 -21.72
CA LEU A 31 -23.28 19.07 -20.75
C LEU A 31 -22.89 17.58 -20.65
N MET A 32 -22.62 16.92 -21.76
CA MET A 32 -22.15 15.53 -21.76
C MET A 32 -20.81 15.38 -21.02
N ASP A 33 -19.92 16.36 -21.12
CA ASP A 33 -18.64 16.42 -20.40
C ASP A 33 -18.83 16.75 -18.90
N ILE A 34 -19.63 17.78 -18.58
CA ILE A 34 -19.95 18.19 -17.20
C ILE A 34 -20.56 17.02 -16.41
N PHE A 35 -21.55 16.34 -17.01
CA PHE A 35 -22.23 15.22 -16.37
C PHE A 35 -21.52 13.88 -16.60
N ARG A 36 -20.41 13.87 -17.35
CA ARG A 36 -19.58 12.70 -17.67
C ARG A 36 -20.38 11.44 -18.02
N ILE A 37 -21.47 11.64 -18.75
CA ILE A 37 -22.58 10.68 -18.86
C ILE A 37 -22.15 9.38 -19.55
N GLU A 38 -21.15 9.43 -20.44
CA GLU A 38 -20.81 8.27 -21.28
C GLU A 38 -19.73 7.35 -20.70
N ASN A 39 -18.91 7.76 -19.73
CA ASN A 39 -17.79 6.93 -19.23
C ASN A 39 -17.52 6.98 -17.72
N SER A 40 -17.98 7.99 -16.98
CA SER A 40 -17.47 8.17 -15.61
C SER A 40 -18.16 7.32 -14.54
N VAL A 41 -19.40 6.87 -14.75
CA VAL A 41 -20.12 6.14 -13.70
C VAL A 41 -19.61 4.70 -13.62
N THR A 42 -19.45 4.04 -14.77
CA THR A 42 -18.88 2.69 -14.85
C THR A 42 -17.42 2.65 -14.41
N ASP A 43 -16.62 3.64 -14.81
CA ASP A 43 -15.21 3.74 -14.39
C ASP A 43 -15.08 4.02 -12.89
N LEU A 44 -16.00 4.79 -12.32
CA LEU A 44 -16.01 5.07 -10.88
C LEU A 44 -16.40 3.82 -10.09
N ASP A 45 -17.37 3.05 -10.58
CA ASP A 45 -17.80 1.79 -9.96
C ASP A 45 -16.65 0.75 -9.97
N GLU A 46 -15.98 0.58 -11.11
CA GLU A 46 -14.81 -0.32 -11.21
C GLU A 46 -13.68 0.11 -10.26
N LYS A 47 -13.42 1.42 -10.14
CA LYS A 47 -12.42 1.96 -9.19
C LYS A 47 -12.82 1.70 -7.74
N VAL A 48 -14.10 1.86 -7.41
CA VAL A 48 -14.62 1.59 -6.06
C VAL A 48 -14.44 0.11 -5.73
N ASP A 49 -14.77 -0.80 -6.64
CA ASP A 49 -14.65 -2.23 -6.42
C ASP A 49 -13.19 -2.68 -6.29
N LYS A 50 -12.28 -2.17 -7.14
CA LYS A 50 -10.84 -2.39 -6.98
C LYS A 50 -10.35 -1.92 -5.61
N ARG A 51 -10.79 -0.74 -5.16
CA ARG A 51 -10.40 -0.20 -3.86
C ARG A 51 -10.95 -1.02 -2.69
N LYS A 52 -12.21 -1.48 -2.77
CA LYS A 52 -12.79 -2.39 -1.76
C LYS A 52 -11.99 -3.69 -1.66
N GLN A 53 -11.64 -4.30 -2.79
CA GLN A 53 -10.82 -5.51 -2.81
C GLN A 53 -9.47 -5.28 -2.13
N GLN A 54 -8.77 -4.19 -2.46
CA GLN A 54 -7.50 -3.84 -1.84
C GLN A 54 -7.63 -3.65 -0.32
N ILE A 55 -8.66 -2.92 0.14
CA ILE A 55 -8.91 -2.70 1.56
C ILE A 55 -9.19 -4.03 2.28
N ASN A 56 -9.99 -4.91 1.68
CA ASN A 56 -10.29 -6.21 2.28
C ASN A 56 -9.03 -7.08 2.42
N THR A 57 -8.18 -7.11 1.40
CA THR A 57 -6.89 -7.82 1.48
C THR A 57 -6.02 -7.25 2.60
N GLN A 58 -5.83 -5.93 2.63
CA GLN A 58 -5.04 -5.27 3.67
C GLN A 58 -5.62 -5.51 5.08
N ALA A 59 -6.93 -5.48 5.24
CA ALA A 59 -7.59 -5.75 6.51
C ALA A 59 -7.31 -7.19 6.99
N SER A 60 -7.37 -8.18 6.09
CA SER A 60 -7.05 -9.57 6.44
C SER A 60 -5.57 -9.78 6.84
N GLU A 61 -4.66 -9.07 6.17
CA GLU A 61 -3.23 -9.09 6.51
C GLU A 61 -2.97 -8.45 7.88
N LEU A 62 -3.62 -7.32 8.16
CA LEU A 62 -3.54 -6.64 9.45
C LEU A 62 -4.09 -7.51 10.58
N GLU A 63 -5.24 -8.16 10.37
CA GLU A 63 -5.82 -9.08 11.35
C GLU A 63 -4.86 -10.24 11.66
N ALA A 64 -4.23 -10.83 10.64
CA ALA A 64 -3.26 -11.90 10.83
C ALA A 64 -2.01 -11.42 11.60
N LEU A 65 -1.54 -10.21 11.32
CA LEU A 65 -0.41 -9.59 12.04
C LEU A 65 -0.78 -9.33 13.51
N GLU A 66 -1.94 -8.78 13.78
CA GLU A 66 -2.44 -8.53 15.14
C GLU A 66 -2.60 -9.83 15.94
N ALA A 67 -3.13 -10.89 15.30
CA ALA A 67 -3.26 -12.20 15.92
C ALA A 67 -1.89 -12.78 16.31
N ARG A 68 -0.90 -12.67 15.41
CA ARG A 68 0.47 -13.13 15.66
C ARG A 68 1.14 -12.33 16.77
N ILE A 69 0.99 -11.01 16.80
CA ILE A 69 1.52 -10.15 17.86
C ILE A 69 0.90 -10.54 19.21
N ARG A 70 -0.43 -10.69 19.25
CA ARG A 70 -1.15 -11.10 20.48
C ARG A 70 -0.71 -12.48 20.99
N GLU A 71 -0.41 -13.43 20.10
CA GLU A 71 0.14 -14.72 20.49
C GLU A 71 1.55 -14.57 21.11
N MET A 72 2.43 -13.80 20.46
CA MET A 72 3.79 -13.56 20.96
C MET A 72 3.78 -12.82 22.31
N GLU A 73 2.89 -11.84 22.48
CA GLU A 73 2.69 -11.14 23.76
C GLU A 73 2.24 -12.10 24.86
N ARG A 74 1.33 -13.03 24.55
CA ARG A 74 0.89 -14.05 25.52
C ARG A 74 2.04 -14.96 25.94
N ARG A 75 2.89 -15.38 25.00
CA ARG A 75 4.09 -16.19 25.29
C ARG A 75 5.08 -15.43 26.17
N LEU A 76 5.39 -14.17 25.82
CA LEU A 76 6.33 -13.34 26.58
C LEU A 76 5.82 -13.05 28.00
N LYS A 77 4.52 -12.79 28.16
CA LYS A 77 3.91 -12.56 29.48
C LYS A 77 3.87 -13.83 30.35
N GLY A 78 3.66 -15.00 29.73
CA GLY A 78 3.80 -16.29 30.41
C GLY A 78 5.25 -16.59 30.81
N GLN A 79 6.22 -16.22 29.97
CA GLN A 79 7.65 -16.42 30.23
C GLN A 79 8.22 -15.47 31.29
N ASN A 80 7.63 -14.27 31.45
CA ASN A 80 7.97 -13.30 32.48
C ASN A 80 7.15 -13.45 33.78
N SER A 81 6.34 -14.51 33.92
CA SER A 81 5.72 -14.85 35.20
C SER A 81 6.76 -15.53 36.10
N PRO A 82 6.98 -15.07 37.35
CA PRO A 82 8.08 -15.53 38.21
C PRO A 82 7.94 -16.96 38.77
N ASP A 83 7.01 -17.78 38.27
CA ASP A 83 6.78 -19.15 38.73
C ASP A 83 6.98 -20.17 37.59
N ASN A 84 8.23 -20.50 37.25
CA ASN A 84 8.53 -21.83 36.71
C ASN A 84 9.99 -22.25 36.95
N PRO A 85 10.29 -23.05 37.99
CA PRO A 85 11.60 -23.66 38.16
C PRO A 85 11.59 -25.03 37.48
N THR A 86 11.94 -25.11 36.19
CA THR A 86 12.69 -26.24 35.61
C THR A 86 12.84 -26.08 34.08
N ALA A 87 14.00 -25.57 33.67
CA ALA A 87 14.60 -25.92 32.39
C ALA A 87 16.11 -26.10 32.61
N GLN A 88 16.47 -27.09 33.43
CA GLN A 88 17.80 -27.67 33.41
C GLN A 88 17.90 -28.62 32.22
N GLY A 89 18.77 -28.30 31.28
CA GLY A 89 19.01 -29.15 30.12
C GLY A 89 20.17 -28.68 29.25
N HIS A 90 21.38 -29.04 29.69
CA HIS A 90 22.60 -29.19 28.89
C HIS A 90 23.40 -27.92 28.55
N ALA A 91 24.15 -27.46 29.54
CA ALA A 91 25.47 -26.86 29.31
C ALA A 91 26.51 -27.98 29.24
N GLN A 92 27.08 -28.24 28.05
CA GLN A 92 28.41 -28.83 27.97
C GLN A 92 29.11 -28.57 26.63
N ALA A 93 30.43 -28.43 26.74
CA ALA A 93 31.46 -28.45 25.71
C ALA A 93 31.77 -27.13 24.98
N SER A 94 32.67 -26.37 25.63
CA SER A 94 33.78 -25.63 25.05
C SER A 94 34.16 -25.93 23.59
N SER A 95 34.34 -24.88 22.79
CA SER A 95 35.38 -24.85 21.76
C SER A 95 35.96 -23.44 21.63
N LYS A 96 37.20 -23.34 22.09
CA LYS A 96 38.12 -22.22 21.99
C LYS A 96 38.49 -21.98 20.53
N TYR A 97 37.92 -21.00 19.83
CA TYR A 97 38.63 -20.34 18.72
C TYR A 97 38.18 -18.89 18.56
N ALA A 98 39.15 -18.01 18.77
CA ALA A 98 39.40 -16.75 18.06
C ALA A 98 38.19 -15.87 17.69
N GLY A 99 38.15 -14.70 18.33
CA GLY A 99 37.26 -13.61 17.97
C GLY A 99 37.24 -13.36 16.46
N SER A 100 36.05 -13.52 15.88
CA SER A 100 35.74 -12.98 14.56
C SER A 100 34.77 -11.83 14.79
N ARG A 101 35.30 -10.63 14.56
CA ARG A 101 34.55 -9.38 14.51
C ARG A 101 33.36 -9.54 13.54
N PRO A 102 32.17 -9.00 13.85
CA PRO A 102 31.05 -8.99 12.91
C PRO A 102 31.37 -7.99 11.80
N GLY A 103 31.65 -8.49 10.61
CA GLY A 103 31.96 -7.67 9.44
C GLY A 103 32.74 -8.45 8.40
N THR A 104 32.15 -8.59 7.21
CA THR A 104 32.82 -8.90 5.92
C THR A 104 33.60 -10.23 5.81
N ALA A 105 32.95 -11.36 6.09
CA ALA A 105 33.51 -12.69 5.81
C ALA A 105 33.17 -13.20 4.39
N ARG A 106 34.07 -12.88 3.47
CA ARG A 106 34.37 -13.49 2.15
C ARG A 106 33.92 -14.97 1.99
N GLN A 107 33.09 -15.28 0.98
CA GLN A 107 32.90 -16.67 0.52
C GLN A 107 34.16 -17.16 -0.22
N PRO A 108 34.76 -18.31 0.13
CA PRO A 108 35.85 -18.89 -0.64
C PRO A 108 35.29 -19.54 -1.92
N GLY A 109 35.44 -18.87 -3.06
CA GLY A 109 35.06 -19.48 -4.35
C GLY A 109 34.88 -18.54 -5.55
N GLN A 110 34.88 -17.21 -5.39
CA GLN A 110 34.72 -16.31 -6.53
C GLN A 110 36.03 -15.62 -6.93
N PRO A 111 36.52 -15.81 -8.18
CA PRO A 111 37.62 -15.02 -8.70
C PRO A 111 37.17 -13.56 -8.86
N ALA A 112 37.98 -12.63 -8.36
CA ALA A 112 37.74 -11.19 -8.50
C ALA A 112 37.79 -10.81 -9.99
N VAL A 113 36.69 -10.26 -10.51
CA VAL A 113 36.66 -9.65 -11.84
C VAL A 113 37.40 -8.31 -11.80
N PRO A 114 38.39 -8.05 -12.68
CA PRO A 114 39.07 -6.76 -12.74
C PRO A 114 38.06 -5.68 -13.14
N GLY A 115 37.82 -4.69 -12.28
CA GLY A 115 36.96 -3.53 -12.56
C GLY A 115 35.69 -3.38 -11.71
N ALA A 116 35.37 -4.33 -10.82
CA ALA A 116 34.28 -4.15 -9.86
C ALA A 116 34.79 -3.50 -8.57
N LEU A 117 34.21 -2.36 -8.18
CA LEU A 117 34.44 -1.77 -6.85
C LEU A 117 33.83 -2.68 -5.78
N PRO A 118 34.49 -2.88 -4.62
CA PRO A 118 33.87 -3.59 -3.49
C PRO A 118 32.65 -2.79 -3.01
N PRO A 119 31.57 -3.45 -2.54
CA PRO A 119 30.44 -2.72 -1.96
C PRO A 119 30.95 -1.94 -0.75
N THR A 120 30.81 -0.62 -0.78
CA THR A 120 31.03 0.22 0.40
C THR A 120 29.96 -0.14 1.44
N PRO A 121 30.36 -0.63 2.63
CA PRO A 121 29.43 -0.72 3.75
C PRO A 121 29.15 0.72 4.21
N ALA A 122 28.02 1.30 3.81
CA ALA A 122 27.54 2.53 4.42
C ALA A 122 27.13 2.19 5.86
N GLY A 123 27.98 2.60 6.80
CA GLY A 123 27.81 2.37 8.23
C GLY A 123 26.59 3.11 8.79
N SER A 124 25.99 2.47 9.79
CA SER A 124 25.04 3.06 10.72
C SER A 124 25.68 4.25 11.43
N GLU A 125 25.10 5.44 11.31
CA GLU A 125 25.42 6.58 12.17
C GLU A 125 24.10 7.04 12.82
N ASP A 126 23.81 6.41 13.96
CA ASP A 126 22.86 6.88 14.95
C ASP A 126 23.46 8.08 15.70
N GLY A 127 22.66 9.13 15.90
CA GLY A 127 22.62 9.87 17.16
C GLY A 127 23.64 10.99 17.40
N ASP A 128 23.09 12.20 17.55
CA ASP A 128 23.45 13.20 18.56
C ASP A 128 24.85 13.84 18.54
N ARG A 129 24.86 15.15 18.26
CA ARG A 129 25.36 16.18 19.20
C ARG A 129 24.97 17.58 18.78
N GLU A 130 24.02 18.14 19.53
CA GLU A 130 23.94 19.57 19.79
C GLU A 130 25.30 20.08 20.31
N ARG A 131 25.81 21.21 19.79
CA ARG A 131 26.61 22.23 20.50
C ARG A 131 26.94 23.43 19.62
N GLU A 132 26.47 24.59 20.07
CA GLU A 132 27.04 25.96 20.02
C GLU A 132 27.98 26.35 18.87
N ALA A 133 27.58 27.41 18.14
CA ALA A 133 28.33 28.68 18.06
C ALA A 133 27.41 29.81 17.55
#